data_AF-A0A258SFP5-F1
#
_entry.id   AF-A0A258SFP5-F1
#
_cell.length_a   1.000
_cell.length_b   1.000
_cell.length_c   1.000
_cell.angle_alpha   90.00
_cell.angle_beta   90.00
_cell.angle_gamma   90.00
#
_symmetry.space_group_name_H-M   'P 1'
#
loop_
_entity.id
_entity.type
_entity.pdbx_description
1 polymer ?
#
loop_
_entity_poly.entity_id
_entity_poly.type
_entity_poly.pdbx_seq_one_letter_code
_entity_poly.pdbx_strand_id
1 'polypeptide(L)'
;LAAQLFEAETLLDLKDATGALVAIQSAKAIAPQHTALLRLELKARQMTGQWDEVDKLLDALTRSNALEPATVTQLRRMSYAENLKRRSDDDRALLEYWKRVPADFKIDAFVARAAARAFMQRGGADTALDVIEAALNRDWHEDLVSLYGEVRGSSPTRQIEQAEKWLHAQPRDARLLLTLAHLCSEQELWGKAQSYLEASLAVAPSTEGHIRMAELRTQSGQTGEACQHYQKALALCREA
;
A
#
# COMPACT_ATOMS: atom_id res chain seq x y z
N LEU A 1 34.98 8.82 19.79
CA LEU A 1 34.19 7.94 18.90
C LEU A 1 33.49 6.80 19.67
N ALA A 2 34.19 5.86 20.31
CA ALA A 2 33.56 4.72 20.99
C ALA A 2 32.51 5.12 22.05
N ALA A 3 32.81 6.09 22.91
CA ALA A 3 31.87 6.60 23.90
C ALA A 3 30.57 7.17 23.28
N GLN A 4 30.69 7.90 22.16
CA GLN A 4 29.53 8.50 21.48
C GLN A 4 28.69 7.46 20.73
N LEU A 5 29.32 6.39 20.22
CA LEU A 5 28.59 5.26 19.62
C LEU A 5 27.77 4.53 20.68
N PHE A 6 28.38 4.24 21.84
CA PHE A 6 27.70 3.62 22.97
C PHE A 6 26.55 4.49 23.51
N GLU A 7 26.77 5.80 23.63
CA GLU A 7 25.74 6.76 24.02
C GLU A 7 24.56 6.77 23.04
N ALA A 8 24.84 6.86 21.74
CA ALA A 8 23.80 6.83 20.70
C ALA A 8 23.01 5.51 20.69
N GLU A 9 23.68 4.38 20.88
CA GLU A 9 23.04 3.06 21.00
C GLU A 9 22.13 2.98 22.23
N THR A 10 22.63 3.42 23.39
CA THR A 10 21.85 3.47 24.64
C THR A 10 20.60 4.34 24.50
N LEU A 11 20.73 5.51 23.87
CA LEU A 11 19.60 6.41 23.63
C LEU A 11 18.55 5.79 22.70
N LEU A 12 18.99 5.05 21.67
CA LEU A 12 18.08 4.33 20.78
C LEU A 12 17.35 3.18 21.48
N ASP A 13 18.01 2.49 22.40
CA ASP A 13 17.38 1.43 23.20
C ASP A 13 16.36 1.99 24.19
N LEU A 14 16.61 3.19 24.71
CA LEU A 14 15.65 3.97 25.50
C LEU A 14 14.55 4.65 24.66
N LYS A 15 14.55 4.44 23.34
CA LYS A 15 13.66 5.07 22.35
C LYS A 15 13.78 6.59 22.24
N ASP A 16 14.84 7.18 22.79
CA ASP A 16 15.18 8.59 22.59
C ASP A 16 15.95 8.79 21.28
N ALA A 17 15.24 8.71 20.16
CA ALA A 17 15.84 8.88 18.84
C ALA A 17 16.36 10.31 18.60
N THR A 18 15.77 11.31 19.24
CA THR A 18 16.21 12.71 19.10
C THR A 18 17.54 12.92 19.82
N GLY A 19 17.66 12.45 21.06
CA GLY A 19 18.93 12.45 21.80
C GLY A 19 20.01 11.65 21.06
N ALA A 20 19.66 10.48 20.53
CA ALA A 20 20.59 9.68 19.73
C ALA A 20 21.13 10.45 18.51
N LEU A 21 20.29 11.22 17.80
CA LEU A 21 20.73 12.04 16.67
C LEU A 21 21.72 13.13 17.07
N VAL A 22 21.59 13.70 18.27
CA VAL A 22 22.56 14.68 18.81
C VAL A 22 23.92 14.00 19.04
N ALA A 23 23.94 12.86 19.74
CA ALA A 23 25.17 12.10 19.98
C ALA A 23 25.84 11.66 18.66
N ILE A 24 25.03 11.23 17.69
CA ILE A 24 25.48 10.84 16.35
C ILE A 24 26.12 12.02 15.61
N GLN A 25 25.52 13.22 15.68
CA GLN A 25 26.05 14.41 15.03
C GLN A 25 27.43 14.79 15.59
N SER A 26 27.62 14.67 16.91
CA SER A 26 28.93 14.87 17.54
C SER A 26 29.96 13.81 17.11
N ALA A 27 29.54 12.56 16.94
CA ALA A 27 30.41 11.49 16.43
C ALA A 27 30.78 11.68 14.95
N LYS A 28 29.88 12.24 14.14
CA LYS A 28 30.12 12.52 12.71
C LYS A 28 31.21 13.57 12.49
N ALA A 29 31.40 14.50 13.42
CA ALA A 29 32.49 15.47 13.34
C ALA A 29 33.88 14.80 13.41
N ILE A 30 33.96 13.60 13.97
CA ILE A 30 35.21 12.82 14.10
C ILE A 30 35.34 11.82 12.95
N ALA A 31 34.29 11.05 12.67
CA ALA A 31 34.32 9.96 11.69
C ALA A 31 33.00 9.87 10.90
N PRO A 32 32.78 10.76 9.91
CA PRO A 32 31.48 10.90 9.24
C PRO A 32 31.06 9.69 8.39
N GLN A 33 32.02 8.88 7.94
CA GLN A 33 31.79 7.70 7.10
C GLN A 33 31.84 6.38 7.89
N HIS A 34 31.91 6.44 9.23
CA HIS A 34 32.00 5.23 10.05
C HIS A 34 30.71 4.41 9.94
N THR A 35 30.78 3.18 9.44
CA THR A 35 29.60 2.36 9.12
C THR A 35 28.65 2.15 10.30
N ALA A 36 29.17 1.89 11.51
CA ALA A 36 28.31 1.72 12.69
C ALA A 36 27.53 3.00 13.01
N LEU A 37 28.14 4.17 12.77
CA LEU A 37 27.49 5.46 13.01
C LEU A 37 26.34 5.68 12.02
N LEU A 38 26.56 5.36 10.74
CA LEU A 38 25.54 5.43 9.69
C LEU A 38 24.37 4.48 9.97
N ARG A 39 24.63 3.28 10.51
CA ARG A 39 23.57 2.33 10.90
C ARG A 39 22.75 2.84 12.10
N LEU A 40 23.39 3.43 13.12
CA LEU A 40 22.69 4.05 14.25
C LEU A 40 21.85 5.25 13.79
N GLU A 41 22.38 6.07 12.89
CA GLU A 41 21.62 7.20 12.34
C GLU A 41 20.44 6.74 11.50
N LEU A 42 20.61 5.70 10.69
CA LEU A 42 19.51 5.11 9.94
C LEU A 42 18.35 4.74 10.87
N LYS A 43 18.63 4.00 11.96
CA LYS A 43 17.64 3.63 12.99
C LYS A 43 16.97 4.88 13.60
N ALA A 44 17.77 5.88 13.97
CA ALA A 44 17.26 7.12 14.58
C ALA A 44 16.36 7.94 13.62
N ARG A 45 16.75 8.06 12.33
CA ARG A 45 15.99 8.77 11.30
C ARG A 45 14.68 8.05 10.96
N GLN A 46 14.67 6.71 10.97
CA GLN A 46 13.44 5.93 10.82
C GLN A 46 12.47 6.20 11.99
N MET A 47 12.97 6.18 13.23
CA MET A 47 12.15 6.43 14.42
C MET A 47 11.58 7.85 14.47
N THR A 48 12.28 8.82 13.87
CA THR A 48 11.86 10.23 13.80
C THR A 48 11.13 10.59 12.49
N GLY A 49 10.89 9.62 11.61
CA GLY A 49 10.18 9.84 10.34
C GLY A 49 10.93 10.69 9.31
N GLN A 50 12.25 10.80 9.41
CA GLN A 50 13.10 11.59 8.51
C GLN A 50 13.51 10.81 7.27
N TRP A 51 12.52 10.36 6.50
CA TRP A 51 12.69 9.40 5.41
C TRP A 51 13.51 9.91 4.21
N ASP A 52 13.55 11.22 3.95
CA ASP A 52 14.46 11.78 2.93
C ASP A 52 15.94 11.56 3.30
N GLU A 53 16.28 11.60 4.59
CA GLU A 53 17.63 11.30 5.08
C GLU A 53 17.91 9.79 5.09
N VAL A 54 16.87 8.97 5.34
CA VAL A 54 16.97 7.51 5.26
C VAL A 54 17.46 7.07 3.88
N ASP A 55 16.93 7.62 2.78
CA ASP A 55 17.34 7.24 1.42
C ASP A 55 18.83 7.58 1.16
N LYS A 56 19.29 8.76 1.60
CA LYS A 56 20.71 9.16 1.51
C LYS A 56 21.63 8.23 2.31
N LEU A 57 21.19 7.79 3.49
CA LEU A 57 21.94 6.86 4.33
C LEU A 57 22.01 5.47 3.71
N LEU A 58 20.91 5.00 3.09
CA LEU A 58 20.89 3.74 2.37
C LEU A 58 21.88 3.74 1.20
N ASP A 59 22.00 4.84 0.45
CA ASP A 59 23.01 4.99 -0.60
C ASP A 59 24.44 4.84 -0.05
N ALA A 60 24.75 5.49 1.08
CA ALA A 60 26.07 5.41 1.70
C ALA A 60 26.39 4.01 2.26
N LEU A 61 25.41 3.37 2.90
CA LEU A 61 25.54 2.02 3.44
C LEU A 61 25.63 0.97 2.33
N THR A 62 24.98 1.18 1.19
CA THR A 62 25.10 0.30 0.03
C THR A 62 26.50 0.40 -0.57
N ARG A 63 27.04 1.62 -0.77
CA ARG A 63 28.40 1.82 -1.32
C ARG A 63 29.49 1.19 -0.45
N SER A 64 29.27 1.09 0.85
CA SER A 64 30.21 0.51 1.80
C SER A 64 29.98 -0.99 2.08
N ASN A 65 29.05 -1.64 1.37
CA ASN A 65 28.63 -3.03 1.63
C ASN A 65 28.27 -3.28 3.10
N ALA A 66 27.70 -2.26 3.74
CA ALA A 66 27.37 -2.25 5.16
C ALA A 66 26.01 -2.88 5.48
N LEU A 67 25.22 -3.25 4.48
CA LEU A 67 23.93 -3.88 4.63
C LEU A 67 23.77 -4.94 3.54
N GLU A 68 23.02 -5.98 3.84
CA GLU A 68 22.67 -6.97 2.83
C GLU A 68 21.76 -6.34 1.76
N PRO A 69 21.91 -6.69 0.47
CA PRO A 69 21.12 -6.12 -0.60
C PRO A 69 19.60 -6.26 -0.39
N ALA A 70 19.15 -7.40 0.15
CA ALA A 70 17.74 -7.63 0.45
C ALA A 70 17.21 -6.65 1.51
N THR A 71 17.99 -6.41 2.57
CA THR A 71 17.67 -5.43 3.62
C THR A 71 17.61 -4.01 3.04
N VAL A 72 18.56 -3.63 2.19
CA VAL A 72 18.55 -2.31 1.52
C VAL A 72 17.27 -2.14 0.70
N THR A 73 16.89 -3.13 -0.11
CA THR A 73 15.67 -3.08 -0.92
C THR A 73 14.42 -2.93 -0.05
N GLN A 74 14.30 -3.70 1.03
CA GLN A 74 13.18 -3.58 1.97
C GLN A 74 13.10 -2.18 2.60
N LEU A 75 14.24 -1.63 3.02
CA LEU A 75 14.31 -0.30 3.62
C LEU A 75 14.00 0.81 2.61
N ARG A 76 14.41 0.65 1.34
CA ARG A 76 14.03 1.58 0.26
C ARG A 76 12.53 1.57 0.00
N ARG A 77 11.90 0.38 -0.07
CA ARG A 77 10.43 0.27 -0.19
C ARG A 77 9.72 1.08 0.89
N MET A 78 10.16 0.90 2.14
CA MET A 78 9.59 1.62 3.28
C MET A 78 9.82 3.14 3.19
N SER A 79 11.03 3.56 2.83
CA SER A 79 11.36 4.98 2.66
C SER A 79 10.54 5.64 1.54
N TYR A 80 10.37 4.99 0.39
CA TYR A 80 9.53 5.50 -0.70
C TYR A 80 8.06 5.61 -0.28
N ALA A 81 7.50 4.56 0.33
CA ALA A 81 6.11 4.55 0.78
C ALA A 81 5.80 5.67 1.79
N GLU A 82 6.68 5.86 2.78
CA GLU A 82 6.51 6.89 3.79
C GLU A 82 6.71 8.30 3.25
N ASN A 83 7.67 8.50 2.34
CA ASN A 83 7.86 9.79 1.68
C ASN A 83 6.70 10.16 0.75
N LEU A 84 6.05 9.19 0.10
CA LEU A 84 4.82 9.40 -0.68
C LEU A 84 3.68 9.83 0.24
N LYS A 85 3.49 9.09 1.35
CA LYS A 85 2.47 9.41 2.35
C LYS A 85 2.66 10.81 2.94
N ARG A 86 3.88 11.21 3.29
CA ARG A 86 4.16 12.55 3.84
C ARG A 86 3.91 13.69 2.86
N ARG A 87 3.85 13.39 1.57
CA ARG A 87 3.60 14.37 0.49
C ARG A 87 2.16 14.28 -0.03
N SER A 88 1.29 13.47 0.58
CA SER A 88 -0.10 13.31 0.12
C SER A 88 -0.90 14.61 0.19
N ASP A 89 -0.46 15.58 0.99
CA ASP A 89 -1.08 16.89 1.12
C ASP A 89 -0.58 17.94 0.10
N ASP A 90 0.33 17.61 -0.83
CA ASP A 90 0.82 18.52 -1.87
C ASP A 90 0.98 17.78 -3.19
N ASP A 91 0.03 17.98 -4.12
CA ASP A 91 -0.03 17.30 -5.42
C ASP A 91 1.25 17.48 -6.24
N ARG A 92 1.81 18.69 -6.20
CA ARG A 92 3.02 18.99 -6.96
C ARG A 92 4.21 18.27 -6.36
N ALA A 93 4.39 18.36 -5.04
CA ALA A 93 5.48 17.68 -4.35
C ALA A 93 5.36 16.15 -4.47
N LEU A 94 4.14 15.61 -4.41
CA LEU A 94 3.88 14.18 -4.60
C LEU A 94 4.27 13.72 -6.00
N LEU A 95 3.84 14.45 -7.04
CA LEU A 95 4.15 14.10 -8.42
C LEU A 95 5.65 14.24 -8.72
N GLU A 96 6.30 15.30 -8.23
CA GLU A 96 7.74 15.49 -8.36
C GLU A 96 8.52 14.38 -7.66
N TYR A 97 8.09 13.96 -6.47
CA TYR A 97 8.69 12.84 -5.75
C TYR A 97 8.46 11.51 -6.48
N TRP A 98 7.23 11.24 -6.92
CA TRP A 98 6.89 10.04 -7.68
C TRP A 98 7.74 9.90 -8.94
N LYS A 99 7.97 11.00 -9.68
CA LYS A 99 8.86 10.98 -10.86
C LYS A 99 10.28 10.50 -10.55
N ARG A 100 10.79 10.77 -9.34
CA ARG A 100 12.13 10.38 -8.88
C ARG A 100 12.21 8.93 -8.38
N VAL A 101 11.09 8.31 -8.03
CA VAL A 101 11.07 6.89 -7.61
C VAL A 101 11.55 6.02 -8.79
N PRO A 102 12.54 5.13 -8.60
CA PRO A 102 13.02 4.26 -9.69
C PRO A 102 11.92 3.32 -10.21
N ALA A 103 11.98 2.97 -11.49
CA ALA A 103 10.94 2.21 -12.17
C ALA A 103 10.58 0.89 -11.47
N ASP A 104 11.58 0.12 -11.02
CA ASP A 104 11.37 -1.15 -10.32
C ASP A 104 10.60 -0.98 -9.00
N PHE A 105 10.79 0.14 -8.30
CA PHE A 105 10.04 0.45 -7.09
C PHE A 105 8.64 1.02 -7.39
N LYS A 106 8.40 1.61 -8.56
CA LYS A 106 7.06 2.09 -8.93
C LYS A 106 6.05 0.97 -9.10
N ILE A 107 6.52 -0.18 -9.58
CA ILE A 107 5.70 -1.38 -9.81
C ILE A 107 5.75 -2.37 -8.63
N ASP A 108 6.54 -2.07 -7.60
CA ASP A 108 6.55 -2.84 -6.36
C ASP A 108 5.22 -2.64 -5.61
N ALA A 109 4.53 -3.73 -5.26
CA ALA A 109 3.17 -3.65 -4.75
C ALA A 109 3.04 -2.83 -3.46
N PHE A 110 4.05 -2.85 -2.58
CA PHE A 110 4.04 -2.08 -1.35
C PHE A 110 4.13 -0.57 -1.62
N VAL A 111 5.02 -0.18 -2.53
CA VAL A 111 5.22 1.23 -2.91
C VAL A 111 4.06 1.73 -3.77
N ALA A 112 3.58 0.92 -4.72
CA ALA A 112 2.43 1.22 -5.57
C ALA A 112 1.16 1.47 -4.74
N ARG A 113 0.91 0.65 -3.71
CA ARG A 113 -0.20 0.86 -2.76
C ARG A 113 -0.10 2.21 -2.05
N ALA A 114 1.10 2.58 -1.58
CA ALA A 114 1.32 3.85 -0.91
C ALA A 114 1.13 5.04 -1.87
N ALA A 115 1.67 4.95 -3.09
CA ALA A 115 1.51 5.96 -4.13
C ALA A 115 0.03 6.15 -4.51
N ALA A 116 -0.69 5.07 -4.80
CA ALA A 116 -2.09 5.11 -5.15
C ALA A 116 -2.94 5.76 -4.04
N ARG A 117 -2.74 5.37 -2.78
CA ARG A 117 -3.43 6.00 -1.64
C ARG A 117 -3.09 7.49 -1.50
N ALA A 118 -1.85 7.88 -1.75
CA ALA A 118 -1.46 9.30 -1.72
C ALA A 118 -2.16 10.09 -2.83
N PHE A 119 -2.19 9.57 -4.06
CA PHE A 119 -2.88 10.23 -5.18
C PHE A 119 -4.40 10.32 -4.99
N MET A 120 -5.02 9.30 -4.39
CA MET A 120 -6.46 9.30 -4.11
C MET A 120 -6.90 10.44 -3.17
N GLN A 121 -6.06 10.87 -2.22
CA GLN A 121 -6.44 11.88 -1.23
C GLN A 121 -6.77 13.25 -1.83
N ARG A 122 -6.24 13.55 -3.02
CA ARG A 122 -6.37 14.89 -3.63
C ARG A 122 -6.91 14.85 -5.07
N GLY A 123 -7.68 13.81 -5.38
CA GLY A 123 -8.36 13.70 -6.67
C GLY A 123 -7.50 13.19 -7.83
N GLY A 124 -6.30 12.68 -7.57
CA GLY A 124 -5.42 12.02 -8.54
C GLY A 124 -5.87 10.58 -8.88
N ALA A 125 -7.17 10.34 -9.01
CA ALA A 125 -7.74 9.00 -9.14
C ALA A 125 -7.22 8.24 -10.37
N ASP A 126 -7.15 8.90 -11.53
CA ASP A 126 -6.65 8.26 -12.76
C ASP A 126 -5.18 7.85 -12.64
N THR A 127 -4.36 8.69 -12.00
CA THR A 127 -2.97 8.33 -11.70
C THR A 127 -2.88 7.17 -10.72
N ALA A 128 -3.77 7.10 -9.72
CA ALA A 128 -3.83 5.97 -8.81
C ALA A 128 -4.18 4.67 -9.55
N LEU A 129 -5.13 4.70 -10.49
CA LEU A 129 -5.46 3.55 -11.35
C LEU A 129 -4.24 3.11 -12.17
N ASP A 130 -3.58 4.03 -12.87
CA ASP A 130 -2.40 3.71 -13.68
C ASP A 130 -1.29 3.04 -12.86
N VAL A 131 -1.06 3.53 -11.63
CA VAL A 131 -0.08 2.95 -10.70
C VAL A 131 -0.46 1.54 -10.28
N ILE A 132 -1.72 1.31 -9.93
CA ILE A 132 -2.22 0.00 -9.52
C ILE A 132 -2.16 -0.98 -10.69
N GLU A 133 -2.59 -0.56 -11.88
CA GLU A 133 -2.57 -1.39 -13.10
C GLU A 133 -1.15 -1.83 -13.46
N ALA A 134 -0.19 -0.90 -13.42
CA ALA A 134 1.21 -1.20 -13.70
C ALA A 134 1.80 -2.23 -12.72
N ALA A 135 1.48 -2.12 -11.42
CA ALA A 135 1.94 -3.05 -10.40
C ALA A 135 1.27 -4.43 -10.54
N LEU A 136 -0.06 -4.49 -10.74
CA LEU A 136 -0.80 -5.76 -10.90
C LEU A 136 -0.39 -6.53 -12.17
N ASN A 137 -0.02 -5.82 -13.24
CA ASN A 137 0.49 -6.45 -14.46
C ASN A 137 1.90 -7.03 -14.28
N ARG A 138 2.65 -6.57 -13.28
CA ARG A 138 3.96 -7.13 -12.91
C ARG A 138 3.79 -8.35 -12.01
N ASP A 139 3.16 -8.16 -10.87
CA ASP A 139 2.94 -9.18 -9.85
C ASP A 139 1.53 -9.03 -9.27
N TRP A 140 0.77 -10.13 -9.27
CA TRP A 140 -0.61 -10.13 -8.82
C TRP A 140 -0.71 -10.05 -7.29
N HIS A 141 -1.43 -9.05 -6.78
CA HIS A 141 -1.63 -8.84 -5.34
C HIS A 141 -3.07 -8.44 -5.03
N GLU A 142 -3.79 -9.27 -4.28
CA GLU A 142 -5.20 -9.07 -3.92
C GLU A 142 -5.46 -7.73 -3.19
N ASP A 143 -4.50 -7.26 -2.38
CA ASP A 143 -4.59 -5.96 -1.70
C ASP A 143 -4.67 -4.79 -2.69
N LEU A 144 -3.97 -4.87 -3.83
CA LEU A 144 -4.03 -3.87 -4.89
C LEU A 144 -5.33 -3.99 -5.68
N VAL A 145 -5.84 -5.20 -5.88
CA VAL A 145 -7.16 -5.45 -6.51
C VAL A 145 -8.29 -4.83 -5.69
N SER A 146 -8.21 -4.95 -4.37
CA SER A 146 -9.15 -4.31 -3.44
C SER A 146 -9.10 -2.80 -3.59
N LEU A 147 -7.88 -2.22 -3.53
CA LEU A 147 -7.67 -0.79 -3.69
C LEU A 147 -8.14 -0.29 -5.05
N TYR A 148 -7.96 -1.06 -6.12
CA TYR A 148 -8.43 -0.72 -7.47
C TYR A 148 -9.93 -0.45 -7.49
N GLY A 149 -10.74 -1.25 -6.78
CA GLY A 149 -12.18 -1.05 -6.67
C GLY A 149 -12.60 0.18 -5.85
N GLU A 150 -11.74 0.64 -4.95
CA GLU A 150 -11.98 1.86 -4.15
C GLU A 150 -11.78 3.14 -4.98
N VAL A 151 -10.94 3.11 -6.02
CA VAL A 151 -10.63 4.30 -6.81
C VAL A 151 -11.81 4.67 -7.72
N ARG A 152 -12.16 5.96 -7.74
CA ARG A 152 -13.19 6.54 -8.62
C ARG A 152 -12.51 7.36 -9.72
N GLY A 153 -12.11 6.69 -10.80
CA GLY A 153 -11.49 7.34 -11.96
C GLY A 153 -12.50 8.09 -12.84
N SER A 154 -11.98 8.74 -13.88
CA SER A 154 -12.78 9.48 -14.87
C SER A 154 -13.56 8.58 -15.84
N SER A 155 -13.15 7.31 -15.98
CA SER A 155 -13.80 6.34 -16.88
C SER A 155 -14.10 5.01 -16.18
N PRO A 156 -15.24 4.90 -15.48
CA PRO A 156 -15.64 3.67 -14.79
C PRO A 156 -15.78 2.46 -15.72
N THR A 157 -16.26 2.66 -16.95
CA THR A 157 -16.38 1.58 -17.96
C THR A 157 -15.02 0.98 -18.30
N ARG A 158 -14.00 1.82 -18.56
CA ARG A 158 -12.64 1.34 -18.82
C ARG A 158 -12.07 0.58 -17.62
N GLN A 159 -12.35 1.04 -16.42
CA GLN A 159 -11.92 0.39 -15.17
C GLN A 159 -12.53 -1.02 -15.04
N ILE A 160 -13.82 -1.16 -15.35
CA ILE A 160 -14.49 -2.47 -15.39
C ILE A 160 -13.87 -3.36 -16.48
N GLU A 161 -13.72 -2.86 -17.70
CA GLU A 161 -13.13 -3.63 -18.81
C GLU A 161 -11.71 -4.11 -18.48
N GLN A 162 -10.91 -3.30 -17.80
CA GLN A 162 -9.57 -3.69 -17.38
C GLN A 162 -9.59 -4.77 -16.30
N ALA A 163 -10.48 -4.68 -15.32
CA ALA A 163 -10.67 -5.73 -14.32
C ALA A 163 -11.22 -7.03 -14.92
N GLU A 164 -12.10 -6.96 -15.92
CA GLU A 164 -12.61 -8.12 -16.66
C GLU A 164 -11.48 -8.80 -17.47
N LYS A 165 -10.52 -8.03 -18.01
CA LYS A 165 -9.32 -8.62 -18.63
C LYS A 165 -8.48 -9.42 -17.64
N TRP A 166 -8.29 -8.91 -16.43
CA TRP A 166 -7.57 -9.67 -15.39
C TRP A 166 -8.32 -10.95 -15.00
N LEU A 167 -9.66 -10.95 -15.04
CA LEU A 167 -10.46 -12.12 -14.70
C LEU A 167 -10.20 -13.29 -15.66
N HIS A 168 -9.84 -13.05 -16.91
CA HIS A 168 -9.41 -14.12 -17.82
C HIS A 168 -8.14 -14.84 -17.34
N ALA A 169 -7.20 -14.11 -16.74
CA ALA A 169 -5.99 -14.68 -16.16
C ALA A 169 -6.21 -15.23 -14.74
N GLN A 170 -7.14 -14.64 -14.00
CA GLN A 170 -7.42 -14.92 -12.58
C GLN A 170 -8.91 -15.29 -12.34
N PRO A 171 -9.44 -16.35 -12.99
CA PRO A 171 -10.88 -16.63 -13.03
C PRO A 171 -11.48 -17.06 -11.68
N ARG A 172 -10.65 -17.44 -10.72
CA ARG A 172 -11.04 -17.90 -9.38
C ARG A 172 -10.49 -17.00 -8.28
N ASP A 173 -10.12 -15.76 -8.60
CA ASP A 173 -9.75 -14.79 -7.58
C ASP A 173 -11.04 -14.19 -6.99
N ALA A 174 -11.37 -14.59 -5.76
CA ALA A 174 -12.58 -14.12 -5.07
C ALA A 174 -12.56 -12.61 -4.86
N ARG A 175 -11.37 -12.01 -4.64
CA ARG A 175 -11.22 -10.58 -4.40
C ARG A 175 -11.46 -9.78 -5.69
N LEU A 176 -10.94 -10.23 -6.81
CA LEU A 176 -11.20 -9.63 -8.12
C LEU A 176 -12.69 -9.67 -8.47
N LEU A 177 -13.35 -10.79 -8.21
CA LEU A 177 -14.80 -10.92 -8.39
C LEU A 177 -15.59 -9.95 -7.49
N LEU A 178 -15.19 -9.75 -6.23
CA LEU A 178 -15.80 -8.72 -5.36
C LEU A 178 -15.55 -7.30 -5.90
N THR A 179 -14.33 -7.01 -6.36
CA THR A 179 -13.99 -5.72 -6.95
C THR A 179 -14.83 -5.44 -8.20
N LEU A 180 -14.98 -6.42 -9.09
CA LEU A 180 -15.84 -6.30 -10.28
C LEU A 180 -17.30 -6.10 -9.92
N ALA A 181 -17.81 -6.84 -8.93
CA ALA A 181 -19.15 -6.64 -8.42
C ALA A 181 -19.35 -5.22 -7.89
N HIS A 182 -18.42 -4.72 -7.08
CA HIS A 182 -18.45 -3.36 -6.54
C HIS A 182 -18.47 -2.32 -7.67
N LEU A 183 -17.55 -2.41 -8.64
CA LEU A 183 -17.50 -1.48 -9.77
C LEU A 183 -18.78 -1.52 -10.62
N CYS A 184 -19.34 -2.71 -10.86
CA CYS A 184 -20.59 -2.86 -11.59
C CYS A 184 -21.79 -2.26 -10.84
N SER A 185 -21.86 -2.43 -9.51
CA SER A 185 -22.90 -1.82 -8.67
C SER A 185 -22.84 -0.29 -8.71
N GLU A 186 -21.65 0.30 -8.67
CA GLU A 186 -21.46 1.75 -8.78
C GLU A 186 -21.88 2.32 -10.14
N GLN A 187 -21.99 1.46 -11.17
CA GLN A 187 -22.47 1.81 -12.51
C GLN A 187 -23.90 1.30 -12.77
N GLU A 188 -24.60 0.86 -11.73
CA GLU A 188 -25.97 0.34 -11.80
C GLU A 188 -26.14 -0.88 -12.75
N LEU A 189 -25.04 -1.61 -12.99
CA LEU A 189 -25.02 -2.84 -13.80
C LEU A 189 -25.41 -4.05 -12.94
N TRP A 190 -26.62 -4.00 -12.37
CA TRP A 190 -27.06 -4.92 -11.30
C TRP A 190 -26.94 -6.41 -11.64
N GLY A 191 -27.26 -6.81 -12.88
CA GLY A 191 -27.15 -8.21 -13.30
C GLY A 191 -25.70 -8.71 -13.34
N LYS A 192 -24.76 -7.87 -13.78
CA LYS A 192 -23.32 -8.19 -13.74
C LYS A 192 -22.82 -8.21 -12.29
N ALA A 193 -23.21 -7.22 -11.49
CA ALA A 193 -22.83 -7.14 -10.08
C ALA A 193 -23.26 -8.40 -9.31
N GLN A 194 -24.51 -8.83 -9.48
CA GLN A 194 -25.03 -10.06 -8.89
C GLN A 194 -24.22 -11.29 -9.35
N SER A 195 -23.99 -11.44 -10.66
CA SER A 195 -23.24 -12.57 -11.22
C SER A 195 -21.83 -12.67 -10.64
N TYR A 196 -21.12 -11.54 -10.51
CA TYR A 196 -19.79 -11.50 -9.92
C TYR A 196 -19.80 -11.76 -8.41
N LEU A 197 -20.82 -11.29 -7.66
CA LEU A 197 -20.97 -11.62 -6.23
C LEU A 197 -21.22 -13.12 -6.01
N GLU A 198 -22.11 -13.72 -6.80
CA GLU A 198 -22.40 -15.16 -6.74
C GLU A 198 -21.14 -15.98 -7.03
N ALA A 199 -20.40 -15.60 -8.08
CA ALA A 199 -19.13 -16.24 -8.42
C ALA A 199 -18.09 -16.10 -7.29
N SER A 200 -17.95 -14.90 -6.72
CA SER A 200 -17.01 -14.66 -5.61
C SER A 200 -17.34 -15.53 -4.40
N LEU A 201 -18.62 -15.54 -3.97
CA LEU A 201 -19.08 -16.32 -2.82
C LEU A 201 -18.99 -17.84 -3.06
N ALA A 202 -19.09 -18.29 -4.31
CA ALA A 202 -18.89 -19.69 -4.68
C ALA A 202 -17.41 -20.10 -4.61
N VAL A 203 -16.48 -19.18 -4.88
CA VAL A 203 -15.03 -19.40 -4.71
C VAL A 203 -14.66 -19.40 -3.24
N ALA A 204 -15.02 -18.35 -2.52
CA ALA A 204 -14.72 -18.18 -1.10
C ALA A 204 -15.84 -17.35 -0.42
N PRO A 205 -16.65 -17.98 0.46
CA PRO A 205 -17.59 -17.26 1.29
C PRO A 205 -16.87 -16.18 2.11
N SER A 206 -17.41 -14.96 2.10
CA SER A 206 -16.83 -13.84 2.83
C SER A 206 -17.92 -12.96 3.42
N THR A 207 -17.61 -12.33 4.56
CA THR A 207 -18.50 -11.35 5.19
C THR A 207 -18.84 -10.21 4.23
N GLU A 208 -17.82 -9.65 3.56
CA GLU A 208 -18.00 -8.56 2.60
C GLU A 208 -18.91 -8.98 1.43
N GLY A 209 -18.67 -10.15 0.82
CA GLY A 209 -19.49 -10.63 -0.28
C GLY A 209 -20.96 -10.85 0.10
N HIS A 210 -21.21 -11.37 1.30
CA HIS A 210 -22.58 -11.54 1.80
C HIS A 210 -23.26 -10.22 2.13
N ILE A 211 -22.56 -9.24 2.72
CA ILE A 211 -23.12 -7.90 2.96
C ILE A 211 -23.52 -7.24 1.65
N ARG A 212 -22.62 -7.23 0.65
CA ARG A 212 -22.90 -6.62 -0.67
C ARG A 212 -24.06 -7.30 -1.39
N MET A 213 -24.17 -8.62 -1.29
CA MET A 213 -25.32 -9.35 -1.83
C MET A 213 -26.62 -8.96 -1.12
N ALA A 214 -26.59 -8.81 0.21
CA ALA A 214 -27.75 -8.37 0.97
C ALA A 214 -28.19 -6.95 0.59
N GLU A 215 -27.25 -6.03 0.38
CA GLU A 215 -27.51 -4.67 -0.08
C GLU A 215 -28.18 -4.67 -1.47
N LEU A 216 -27.64 -5.46 -2.42
CA LEU A 216 -28.22 -5.60 -3.77
C LEU A 216 -29.65 -6.16 -3.74
N ARG A 217 -29.90 -7.18 -2.92
CA ARG A 217 -31.24 -7.76 -2.72
C ARG A 217 -32.20 -6.78 -2.07
N THR A 218 -31.72 -5.96 -1.13
CA THR A 218 -32.52 -4.92 -0.47
C THR A 218 -32.97 -3.87 -1.48
N GLN A 219 -32.07 -3.39 -2.33
CA GLN A 219 -32.40 -2.44 -3.41
C GLN A 219 -33.40 -3.02 -4.41
N SER A 220 -33.34 -4.34 -4.64
CA SER A 220 -34.28 -5.06 -5.52
C SER A 220 -35.62 -5.42 -4.84
N GLY A 221 -35.86 -5.01 -3.60
CA GLY A 221 -37.08 -5.29 -2.84
C GLY A 221 -37.17 -6.72 -2.27
N GLN A 222 -36.11 -7.53 -2.40
CA GLN A 222 -36.06 -8.93 -1.97
C GLN A 222 -35.55 -9.03 -0.52
N THR A 223 -36.29 -8.45 0.42
CA THR A 223 -35.88 -8.31 1.83
C THR A 223 -35.65 -9.65 2.55
N GLY A 224 -36.38 -10.70 2.18
CA GLY A 224 -36.18 -12.05 2.74
C GLY A 224 -34.80 -12.63 2.39
N GLU A 225 -34.40 -12.52 1.12
CA GLU A 225 -33.07 -12.96 0.66
C GLU A 225 -31.96 -12.09 1.25
N ALA A 226 -32.18 -10.77 1.34
CA ALA A 226 -31.25 -9.87 2.00
C ALA A 226 -30.99 -10.27 3.46
N CYS A 227 -32.05 -10.59 4.22
CA CYS A 227 -31.93 -11.04 5.61
C CYS A 227 -31.10 -12.33 5.74
N GLN A 228 -31.32 -13.31 4.84
CA GLN A 228 -30.51 -14.53 4.82
C GLN A 228 -29.03 -14.24 4.58
N HIS A 229 -28.70 -13.32 3.68
CA HIS A 229 -27.32 -12.93 3.43
C HIS A 229 -26.69 -12.19 4.62
N TYR A 230 -27.41 -11.28 5.28
CA TYR A 230 -26.93 -10.67 6.52
C TYR A 230 -26.69 -11.70 7.63
N GLN A 231 -27.56 -12.71 7.77
CA GLN A 231 -27.36 -13.81 8.72
C GLN A 231 -26.10 -14.62 8.42
N LYS A 232 -25.84 -14.93 7.14
CA LYS A 232 -24.60 -15.61 6.73
C LYS A 232 -23.36 -14.76 7.03
N ALA A 233 -23.41 -13.45 6.75
CA ALA A 233 -22.31 -12.54 7.10
C ALA A 233 -22.05 -12.52 8.62
N LEU A 234 -23.10 -12.46 9.43
CA LEU A 234 -23.00 -12.50 10.90
C LEU A 234 -22.44 -13.84 11.42
N ALA A 235 -22.78 -14.96 10.78
CA ALA A 235 -22.21 -16.25 11.13
C ALA A 235 -20.69 -16.29 10.89
N LEU A 236 -20.23 -15.83 9.72
CA LEU A 236 -18.80 -15.76 9.40
C LEU A 236 -18.03 -14.86 10.37
N CYS A 237 -18.59 -13.71 10.78
CA CYS A 237 -17.95 -12.82 11.77
C CYS A 237 -17.77 -13.45 13.16
N ARG A 238 -18.58 -14.47 13.51
CA ARG A 238 -18.46 -15.15 14.81
C ARG A 238 -17.41 -16.27 14.79
N GLU A 239 -17.08 -16.75 13.60
CA GLU A 239 -16.12 -17.84 13.38
C GLU A 239 -14.68 -17.34 13.17
N ALA A 240 -14.52 -16.05 12.88
CA ALA A 240 -13.23 -15.36 12.69
C ALA A 240 -12.61 -14.87 14.02
#